data_AF-A0AAW2GPW8-F1
#
_entry.id   AF-A0AAW2GPW8-F1
#
_cell.length_a   1.000
_cell.length_b   1.000
_cell.length_c   1.000
_cell.angle_alpha   90.00
_cell.angle_beta   90.00
_cell.angle_gamma   90.00
#
_symmetry.space_group_name_H-M   'P 1'
#
loop_
_entity.id
_entity.type
_entity.pdbx_description
1 polymer ?
#
loop_
_entity_poly.entity_id
_entity_poly.type
_entity_poly.pdbx_seq_one_letter_code
_entity_poly.pdbx_strand_id
1 'polypeptide(L)'
;MMRPFMKKKLMDMFHMHTTSDTLAKFIPIEVLPNEAGGQAGPVQALHDKQMKKLADHIPWFQDDEANHRVNESLRPGKAKTVTDLFGVEGSFKKLEID
;
A
#
# COMPACT_ATOMS: atom_id res chain seq x y z
N MET A 1 13.66 9.62 6.43
CA MET A 1 13.42 10.44 5.22
C MET A 1 11.94 10.50 4.81
N MET A 2 11.12 9.45 4.95
CA MET A 2 9.69 9.48 4.53
C MET A 2 8.70 10.08 5.56
N ARG A 3 9.06 10.14 6.85
CA ARG A 3 8.16 10.58 7.94
C ARG A 3 7.51 11.97 7.75
N PRO A 4 8.19 13.00 7.19
CA PRO A 4 7.59 14.32 7.01
C PRO A 4 6.44 14.35 5.99
N PHE A 5 6.36 13.35 5.11
CA PHE A 5 5.40 13.31 3.99
C PHE A 5 4.23 12.37 4.25
N MET A 6 4.19 11.71 5.42
CA MET A 6 3.10 10.78 5.78
C MET A 6 2.02 11.49 6.61
N LYS A 7 0.77 11.31 6.21
CA LYS A 7 -0.38 11.76 7.00
C LYS A 7 -0.41 11.04 8.35
N LYS A 8 -0.90 11.73 9.39
CA LYS A 8 -1.01 11.18 10.75
C LYS A 8 -1.72 9.83 10.80
N LYS A 9 -2.82 9.66 10.06
CA LYS A 9 -3.55 8.39 9.96
C LYS A 9 -2.69 7.22 9.44
N LEU A 10 -1.83 7.47 8.45
CA LEU A 10 -0.92 6.43 7.92
C LEU A 10 0.21 6.14 8.92
N MET A 11 0.66 7.17 9.63
CA MET A 11 1.66 7.02 10.68
C MET A 11 1.13 6.18 11.86
N ASP A 12 -0.14 6.36 12.23
CA ASP A 12 -0.79 5.60 13.31
C ASP A 12 -0.99 4.11 12.95
N MET A 13 -1.12 3.78 11.66
CA MET A 13 -1.19 2.40 11.15
C MET A 13 0.19 1.73 11.05
N PHE A 14 1.27 2.51 11.08
CA PHE A 14 2.61 2.00 10.86
C PHE A 14 3.21 1.53 12.20
N HIS A 15 3.30 0.20 12.37
CA HIS A 15 3.93 -0.41 13.54
C HIS A 15 5.35 -0.85 13.23
N MET A 16 6.31 -0.39 14.04
CA MET A 16 7.71 -0.80 13.93
C MET A 16 8.04 -1.79 15.04
N HIS A 17 8.36 -3.02 14.65
CA HIS A 17 8.71 -4.11 15.55
C HIS A 17 10.21 -4.34 15.54
N THR A 18 10.88 -4.12 16.67
CA THR A 18 12.31 -4.40 16.84
C THR A 18 12.58 -5.85 17.25
N THR A 19 11.60 -6.50 17.88
CA THR A 19 11.67 -7.91 18.29
C THR A 19 10.41 -8.67 17.86
N SER A 20 10.56 -9.98 17.65
CA SER A 20 9.48 -10.92 17.27
C SER A 20 8.31 -10.90 18.26
N ASP A 21 8.58 -10.68 19.54
CA ASP A 21 7.56 -10.70 20.60
C ASP A 21 6.55 -9.56 20.44
N THR A 22 7.00 -8.42 19.92
CA THR A 22 6.11 -7.29 19.64
C THR A 22 5.27 -7.53 18.39
N LEU A 23 5.78 -8.30 17.42
CA LEU A 23 5.08 -8.66 16.18
C LEU A 23 4.02 -9.75 16.43
N ALA A 24 4.30 -10.72 17.31
CA ALA A 24 3.40 -11.81 17.68
C ALA A 24 2.04 -11.33 18.22
N LYS A 25 1.98 -10.10 18.74
CA LYS A 25 0.75 -9.45 19.23
C LYS A 25 -0.20 -9.01 18.10
N PHE A 26 0.33 -8.84 16.89
CA PHE A 26 -0.41 -8.36 15.72
C PHE A 26 -0.71 -9.47 14.72
N ILE A 27 0.21 -10.44 14.58
CA ILE A 27 0.11 -11.51 13.59
C ILE A 27 0.71 -12.80 14.17
N PRO A 28 0.10 -13.98 13.94
CA PRO A 28 0.70 -15.25 14.37
C PRO A 28 2.07 -15.48 13.74
N ILE A 29 3.06 -15.88 14.54
CA ILE A 29 4.44 -16.10 14.04
C ILE A 29 4.53 -17.24 13.03
N GLU A 30 3.64 -18.23 13.14
CA GLU A 30 3.59 -19.39 12.24
C GLU A 30 3.39 -19.00 10.77
N VAL A 31 2.75 -17.86 10.48
CA VAL A 31 2.51 -17.39 9.11
C VAL A 31 3.76 -16.79 8.46
N LEU A 32 4.83 -16.59 9.22
CA LEU A 32 6.08 -16.06 8.69
C LEU A 32 6.88 -17.17 7.97
N PRO A 33 7.77 -16.80 7.03
CA PRO A 33 8.71 -17.74 6.44
C PRO A 33 9.64 -18.37 7.48
N ASN A 34 10.19 -19.53 7.14
CA ASN A 34 11.09 -20.29 8.03
C ASN A 34 12.32 -19.45 8.44
N GLU A 35 12.85 -18.68 7.51
CA GLU A 35 14.01 -17.80 7.69
C GLU A 35 13.73 -16.62 8.65
N ALA A 36 12.45 -16.31 8.88
CA ALA A 36 12.00 -15.30 9.83
C ALA A 36 11.46 -15.91 11.14
N GLY A 37 11.68 -17.21 11.37
CA GLY A 37 11.25 -17.91 12.59
C GLY A 37 9.80 -18.44 12.57
N GLY A 38 9.15 -18.45 11.41
CA GLY A 38 7.80 -19.02 11.24
C GLY A 38 7.79 -20.42 10.63
N GLN A 39 6.61 -20.86 10.17
CA GLN A 39 6.36 -22.20 9.63
C GLN A 39 5.69 -22.18 8.24
N ALA A 40 5.64 -21.03 7.57
CA ALA A 40 5.00 -20.90 6.26
C ALA A 40 5.79 -21.50 5.09
N GLY A 41 7.02 -21.98 5.35
CA GLY A 41 7.93 -22.53 4.35
C GLY A 41 9.07 -21.56 3.97
N PRO A 42 9.96 -21.99 3.06
CA PRO A 42 11.09 -21.16 2.62
C PRO A 42 10.64 -19.90 1.88
N VAL A 43 11.33 -18.78 2.10
CA VAL A 43 11.05 -17.49 1.42
C VAL A 43 10.99 -17.67 -0.10
N GLN A 44 11.93 -18.44 -0.67
CA GLN A 44 12.01 -18.63 -2.12
C GLN A 44 10.76 -19.33 -2.68
N ALA A 45 10.26 -20.35 -1.98
CA ALA A 45 9.06 -21.08 -2.40
C ALA A 45 7.81 -20.18 -2.35
N LEU A 46 7.71 -19.32 -1.33
CA LEU A 46 6.63 -18.34 -1.21
C LEU A 46 6.70 -17.28 -2.33
N HIS A 47 7.90 -16.80 -2.63
CA HIS A 47 8.14 -15.87 -3.73
C HIS A 47 7.70 -16.46 -5.07
N ASP A 48 8.16 -17.67 -5.39
CA ASP A 48 7.87 -18.31 -6.68
C ASP A 48 6.37 -18.62 -6.84
N LYS A 49 5.72 -19.05 -5.75
CA LYS A 49 4.27 -19.22 -5.69
C LYS A 49 3.51 -17.93 -5.97
N GLN A 50 3.95 -16.82 -5.37
CA GLN A 50 3.31 -15.52 -5.57
C GLN A 50 3.53 -14.99 -6.98
N MET A 51 4.74 -15.14 -7.53
CA MET A 51 5.05 -14.75 -8.91
C MET A 51 4.21 -15.53 -9.93
N LYS A 52 4.06 -16.84 -9.72
CA LYS A 52 3.17 -17.66 -10.55
C LYS A 52 1.72 -17.18 -10.45
N LYS A 53 1.22 -16.93 -9.23
CA LYS A 53 -0.13 -16.40 -9.03
C LYS A 53 -0.35 -15.09 -9.78
N LEU A 54 0.60 -14.16 -9.74
CA LEU A 54 0.52 -12.90 -10.48
C LEU A 54 0.49 -13.13 -12.00
N ALA A 55 1.35 -14.00 -12.51
CA ALA A 55 1.38 -14.35 -13.94
C ALA A 55 0.06 -14.99 -14.40
N ASP A 56 -0.51 -15.90 -13.60
CA ASP A 56 -1.79 -16.55 -13.89
C ASP A 56 -2.96 -15.55 -13.89
N HIS A 57 -2.84 -14.42 -13.19
CA HIS A 57 -3.86 -13.36 -13.14
C HIS A 57 -3.65 -12.26 -14.20
N ILE A 58 -2.66 -12.36 -15.09
CA ILE A 58 -2.48 -11.38 -16.19
C ILE A 58 -3.80 -11.12 -16.96
N PRO A 59 -4.59 -12.14 -17.35
CA PRO A 59 -5.86 -11.89 -18.04
C PRO A 59 -6.85 -11.07 -17.22
N TRP A 60 -6.88 -11.29 -15.90
CA TRP A 60 -7.73 -10.52 -14.98
C TRP A 60 -7.28 -9.06 -14.92
N PHE A 61 -5.98 -8.77 -14.85
CA PHE A 61 -5.47 -7.40 -14.87
C PHE A 61 -5.75 -6.69 -16.21
N GLN A 62 -5.68 -7.42 -17.34
CA GLN A 62 -6.00 -6.86 -18.65
C GLN A 62 -7.48 -6.49 -18.77
N ASP A 63 -8.36 -7.33 -18.24
CA ASP A 63 -9.80 -7.08 -18.20
C ASP A 63 -10.13 -5.88 -17.28
N ASP A 64 -9.52 -5.82 -16.08
CA ASP A 64 -9.71 -4.71 -15.15
C ASP A 64 -9.29 -3.37 -15.75
N GLU A 65 -8.12 -3.32 -16.42
CA GLU A 65 -7.62 -2.12 -17.09
C GLU A 65 -8.49 -1.73 -18.31
N ALA A 66 -9.08 -2.69 -19.01
CA ALA A 66 -9.94 -2.40 -20.16
C ALA A 66 -11.36 -1.95 -19.75
N ASN A 67 -11.94 -2.62 -18.74
CA ASN A 67 -13.38 -2.60 -18.51
C ASN A 67 -13.80 -2.07 -17.13
N HIS A 68 -12.89 -1.98 -16.17
CA HIS A 68 -13.22 -1.65 -14.78
C HIS A 68 -12.53 -0.39 -14.25
N ARG A 69 -11.86 0.36 -15.13
CA ARG A 69 -11.31 1.66 -14.78
C ARG A 69 -12.39 2.62 -14.34
N VAL A 70 -12.12 3.31 -13.24
CA VAL A 70 -12.99 4.36 -12.74
C VAL A 70 -12.99 5.53 -13.73
N ASN A 71 -14.16 5.84 -14.26
CA ASN A 71 -14.37 7.08 -14.99
C ASN A 71 -14.53 8.23 -13.99
N GLU A 72 -13.44 8.97 -13.74
CA GLU A 72 -13.42 10.08 -12.78
C GLU A 72 -14.44 11.19 -13.09
N SER A 73 -14.84 11.36 -14.37
CA SER A 73 -15.88 12.33 -14.76
C SER A 73 -17.26 11.99 -14.22
N LEU A 74 -17.51 10.71 -13.89
CA LEU A 74 -18.78 10.21 -13.35
C LEU A 74 -18.75 10.09 -11.82
N ARG A 75 -17.63 10.39 -11.16
CA ARG A 75 -17.51 10.28 -9.70
C ARG A 75 -18.34 11.38 -9.02
N PRO A 76 -19.30 11.04 -8.15
CA PRO A 76 -20.05 12.05 -7.41
C PRO A 76 -19.16 12.74 -6.36
N GLY A 77 -19.19 14.07 -6.34
CA GLY A 77 -18.40 14.92 -5.44
C GLY A 77 -17.20 15.59 -6.12
N LYS A 78 -16.36 16.32 -5.35
CA LYS A 78 -15.10 16.86 -5.88
C LYS A 78 -14.15 15.69 -6.20
N ALA A 79 -13.55 15.71 -7.39
CA ALA A 79 -12.53 14.76 -7.78
C ALA A 79 -11.41 14.77 -6.73
N LYS A 80 -11.10 13.60 -6.13
CA LYS A 80 -9.97 13.47 -5.24
C LYS A 80 -8.71 13.56 -6.07
N THR A 81 -7.97 14.63 -5.87
CA THR A 81 -6.74 14.90 -6.59
C THR A 81 -5.57 14.12 -5.97
N VAL A 82 -4.48 13.96 -6.72
CA VAL A 82 -3.22 13.39 -6.19
C VAL A 82 -2.77 14.15 -4.94
N THR A 83 -3.10 15.44 -4.86
CA THR A 83 -2.84 16.31 -3.71
C THR A 83 -3.73 15.97 -2.51
N ASP A 84 -5.01 15.64 -2.71
CA ASP A 84 -5.87 15.10 -1.63
C ASP A 84 -5.38 13.76 -1.11
N LEU A 85 -4.79 12.90 -1.95
CA LEU A 85 -4.32 11.58 -1.56
C LEU A 85 -2.94 11.63 -0.88
N PHE A 86 -1.98 12.31 -1.50
CA PHE A 86 -0.56 12.27 -1.12
C PHE A 86 -0.03 13.57 -0.49
N GLY A 87 -0.79 14.67 -0.52
CA GLY A 87 -0.43 15.93 0.15
C GLY A 87 0.76 16.68 -0.45
N VAL A 88 1.09 16.46 -1.73
CA VAL A 88 2.39 16.87 -2.33
C VAL A 88 2.40 18.28 -2.94
N GLU A 89 1.31 19.06 -2.90
CA GLU A 89 1.35 20.42 -3.45
C GLU A 89 1.61 21.48 -2.38
N GLY A 90 2.71 22.22 -2.59
CA GLY A 90 3.15 23.31 -1.74
C GLY A 90 2.12 24.43 -1.63
N SER A 91 2.10 25.07 -0.47
CA SER A 91 1.30 26.26 -0.16
C SER A 91 1.78 27.47 -0.98
N PHE A 92 1.52 27.52 -2.29
CA PHE A 92 1.43 28.81 -2.96
C PHE A 92 0.09 29.43 -2.63
N LYS A 93 0.07 30.16 -1.50
CA LYS A 93 -0.98 31.12 -1.20
C LYS A 93 -1.01 32.09 -2.36
N LYS A 94 -2.13 32.13 -3.07
CA LYS A 94 -2.46 33.14 -4.08
C LYS A 94 -2.11 34.52 -3.49
N LEU A 95 -1.10 35.18 -4.05
CA LEU A 95 -0.73 36.54 -3.68
C LEU A 95 -1.76 37.45 -4.33
N GLU A 96 -2.74 37.93 -3.57
CA GLU A 96 -3.59 39.03 -4.03
C GLU A 96 -2.80 40.32 -3.82
N ILE A 97 -2.42 40.94 -4.93
CA ILE A 97 -1.83 42.28 -4.97
C ILE A 97 -2.99 43.23 -5.26
N ASP A 98 -3.18 44.23 -4.40
CA ASP A 98 -3.98 45.43 -4.66
C ASP A 98 -3.20 46.37 -5.59
#